data_AF-A0A6P8ZC03-F1
#
_entry.id   AF-A0A6P8ZC03-F1
#
_cell.length_a   1.000
_cell.length_b   1.000
_cell.length_c   1.000
_cell.angle_alpha   90.00
_cell.angle_beta   90.00
_cell.angle_gamma   90.00
#
_symmetry.space_group_name_H-M   'P 1'
#
loop_
_entity.id
_entity.type
_entity.pdbx_description
1 polymer ?
#
loop_
_entity_poly.entity_id
_entity_poly.type
_entity_poly.pdbx_seq_one_letter_code
_entity_poly.pdbx_strand_id
1 'polypeptide(L)'
;MSNNFFPVADLARTAARLVLDLADPAAVCSVTLRRGAAGAVEWRAEVPPADNAGVKLVLCMLGCDGHLTQQPPETQPQEQQAAAWHERPNEGERQMSYREMAAAMAVGCRVARGRDWERGWNYDGPFQRPGTVTHMHADSDVAVHWDCSSGTGSLWFRMGRDGKYHLRLLAPAPLASLVGLQGGDNCLDLAPITAESNLNNMSKKLADGSLAQVRSIVCTSQPFPQFVQRVLEQTSPHLTGLHIRSPLARHLDVVAAMPALRTLCLTSVTETEMRQVRSMASLQSLELHCSHHLPLPVMEFPANPAGLRLLRCGVYPLATALALARAHAQSLENLQLVAASTEPYGCPDLALELRRCGLRKLKRMVLIRHTAFGSFCRHDRNSCRVQKEELWSMFVAVD
;
A
#
# COMPACT_ATOMS: atom_id res chain seq x y z
N MET A 1 -50.32 -23.88 25.22
CA MET A 1 -49.54 -22.73 24.72
C MET A 1 -48.25 -22.68 25.50
N SER A 2 -47.13 -23.05 24.87
CA SER A 2 -45.80 -23.13 25.48
C SER A 2 -45.23 -21.72 25.66
N ASN A 3 -44.98 -21.34 26.91
CA ASN A 3 -44.27 -20.09 27.24
C ASN A 3 -42.79 -20.24 26.87
N ASN A 4 -42.42 -19.79 25.67
CA ASN A 4 -41.03 -19.63 25.27
C ASN A 4 -40.40 -18.49 26.06
N PHE A 5 -39.80 -18.81 27.20
CA PHE A 5 -38.92 -17.91 27.93
C PHE A 5 -37.60 -17.80 27.16
N PHE A 6 -37.43 -16.72 26.39
CA PHE A 6 -36.10 -16.30 25.97
C PHE A 6 -35.34 -15.75 27.19
N PRO A 7 -34.08 -16.15 27.43
CA PRO A 7 -33.27 -15.58 28.49
C PRO A 7 -33.13 -14.06 28.29
N VAL A 8 -33.37 -13.27 29.34
CA VAL A 8 -33.35 -11.79 29.29
C VAL A 8 -32.03 -11.24 28.74
N ALA A 9 -30.92 -11.93 29.01
CA ALA A 9 -29.60 -11.59 28.48
C ALA A 9 -29.47 -11.75 26.95
N ASP A 10 -30.24 -12.65 26.34
CA ASP A 10 -30.21 -12.89 24.90
C ASP A 10 -31.12 -11.93 24.15
N LEU A 11 -32.19 -11.47 24.80
CA LEU A 11 -33.02 -10.38 24.28
C LEU A 11 -32.24 -9.06 24.26
N ALA A 12 -31.49 -8.75 25.34
CA ALA A 12 -30.65 -7.57 25.42
C ALA A 12 -29.50 -7.60 24.40
N ARG A 13 -28.85 -8.75 24.22
CA ARG A 13 -27.81 -8.93 23.19
C ARG A 13 -28.37 -8.80 21.78
N THR A 14 -29.52 -9.41 21.51
CA THR A 14 -30.18 -9.33 20.20
C THR A 14 -30.61 -7.90 19.89
N ALA A 15 -31.16 -7.18 20.87
CA ALA A 15 -31.52 -5.77 20.73
C ALA A 15 -30.29 -4.87 20.50
N ALA A 16 -29.20 -5.07 21.25
CA ALA A 16 -27.96 -4.31 21.08
C ALA A 16 -27.34 -4.53 19.69
N ARG A 17 -27.41 -5.77 19.18
CA ARG A 17 -26.88 -6.13 17.85
C ARG A 17 -27.73 -5.56 16.71
N LEU A 18 -29.05 -5.58 16.84
CA LEU A 18 -29.98 -4.93 15.92
C LEU A 18 -29.82 -3.41 15.87
N VAL A 19 -29.47 -2.78 17.01
CA VAL A 19 -29.21 -1.34 17.09
C VAL A 19 -27.87 -0.96 16.43
N LEU A 20 -26.85 -1.83 16.53
CA LEU A 20 -25.57 -1.65 15.84
C LEU A 20 -25.68 -1.78 14.31
N ASP A 21 -26.57 -2.65 13.82
CA ASP A 21 -26.75 -2.92 12.39
C ASP A 21 -27.57 -1.83 11.65
N LEU A 22 -28.14 -0.84 12.36
CA LEU A 22 -29.11 0.14 11.81
C LEU A 22 -28.69 1.62 11.95
N ALA A 23 -27.45 1.95 12.31
CA ALA A 23 -27.02 3.32 12.64
C ALA A 23 -26.13 4.03 11.57
N ASP A 24 -26.25 5.36 11.45
CA ASP A 24 -25.47 6.29 10.57
C ASP A 24 -24.86 7.46 11.41
N PRO A 25 -23.77 8.17 11.06
CA PRO A 25 -22.77 8.67 12.03
C PRO A 25 -22.81 10.13 12.59
N ALA A 26 -23.91 10.93 12.62
CA ALA A 26 -23.90 12.32 13.26
C ALA A 26 -24.84 12.81 14.50
N ALA A 27 -24.84 12.30 15.78
CA ALA A 27 -25.69 12.61 17.00
C ALA A 27 -25.99 11.41 18.00
N VAL A 28 -25.54 11.42 19.27
CA VAL A 28 -25.73 10.30 20.25
C VAL A 28 -27.12 10.32 20.95
N CYS A 29 -27.75 9.15 21.17
CA CYS A 29 -29.03 8.95 21.88
C CYS A 29 -28.90 7.96 23.05
N SER A 30 -29.58 8.21 24.18
CA SER A 30 -29.67 7.24 25.29
C SER A 30 -31.01 6.49 25.29
N VAL A 31 -31.00 5.16 25.38
CA VAL A 31 -32.24 4.35 25.52
C VAL A 31 -32.32 3.77 26.93
N THR A 32 -33.49 3.91 27.56
CA THR A 32 -33.79 3.31 28.88
C THR A 32 -34.96 2.34 28.75
N LEU A 33 -34.76 1.07 29.12
CA LEU A 33 -35.80 0.03 29.11
C LEU A 33 -36.24 -0.29 30.54
N ARG A 34 -37.56 -0.36 30.77
CA ARG A 34 -38.16 -0.74 32.06
C ARG A 34 -39.15 -1.88 31.86
N ARG A 35 -39.00 -2.96 32.65
CA ARG A 35 -39.96 -4.08 32.67
C ARG A 35 -40.98 -3.85 33.80
N GLY A 36 -42.27 -4.00 33.49
CA GLY A 36 -43.37 -3.72 34.41
C GLY A 36 -43.36 -4.54 35.71
N ALA A 37 -43.66 -3.82 36.81
CA ALA A 37 -44.24 -4.20 38.10
C ALA A 37 -43.84 -5.51 38.82
N ALA A 38 -42.60 -6.01 38.71
CA ALA A 38 -42.07 -7.00 39.69
C ALA A 38 -40.53 -7.14 39.74
N GLY A 39 -39.79 -6.06 39.47
CA GLY A 39 -38.32 -6.07 39.50
C GLY A 39 -37.75 -5.31 38.30
N ALA A 40 -37.58 -4.00 38.45
CA ALA A 40 -37.07 -3.15 37.39
C ALA A 40 -35.53 -3.27 37.32
N VAL A 41 -35.02 -3.78 36.20
CA VAL A 41 -33.61 -3.63 35.84
C VAL A 41 -33.53 -2.46 34.88
N GLU A 42 -32.81 -1.42 35.28
CA GLU A 42 -32.58 -0.23 34.46
C GLU A 42 -31.33 -0.46 33.58
N TRP A 43 -31.53 -0.39 32.26
CA TRP A 43 -30.44 -0.46 31.30
C TRP A 43 -30.32 0.89 30.61
N ARG A 44 -29.14 1.51 30.66
CA ARG A 44 -28.79 2.72 29.92
C ARG A 44 -27.77 2.35 28.86
N ALA A 45 -28.09 2.60 27.60
CA ALA A 45 -27.16 2.44 26.50
C ALA A 45 -27.06 3.78 25.74
N GLU A 46 -25.84 4.24 25.51
CA GLU A 46 -25.53 5.40 24.66
C GLU A 46 -25.27 4.90 23.25
N VAL A 47 -26.04 5.40 22.28
CA VAL A 47 -26.05 4.90 20.91
C VAL A 47 -25.72 6.06 19.97
N PRO A 48 -24.73 5.92 19.06
CA PRO A 48 -24.44 6.95 18.09
C PRO A 48 -25.58 7.07 17.03
N PRO A 49 -25.59 8.15 16.25
CA PRO A 49 -26.69 8.77 15.42
C PRO A 49 -27.62 8.05 14.42
N ALA A 50 -28.67 8.78 14.02
CA ALA A 50 -30.02 8.31 13.63
C ALA A 50 -30.36 8.44 12.13
N ASP A 51 -31.37 7.70 11.57
CA ASP A 51 -32.79 8.10 11.65
C ASP A 51 -33.86 6.96 11.85
N ASN A 52 -34.52 7.05 13.01
CA ASN A 52 -35.93 6.88 13.44
C ASN A 52 -36.95 5.80 13.02
N ALA A 53 -36.79 4.95 12.01
CA ALA A 53 -37.86 3.97 11.70
C ALA A 53 -37.72 2.64 12.46
N GLY A 54 -36.52 2.07 12.48
CA GLY A 54 -36.26 0.74 13.05
C GLY A 54 -36.38 0.70 14.58
N VAL A 55 -35.86 1.73 15.27
CA VAL A 55 -35.86 1.78 16.74
C VAL A 55 -37.28 1.87 17.31
N LYS A 56 -38.18 2.64 16.67
CA LYS A 56 -39.60 2.72 17.07
C LYS A 56 -40.33 1.38 16.89
N LEU A 57 -40.01 0.65 15.82
CA LEU A 57 -40.61 -0.65 15.51
C LEU A 57 -40.16 -1.74 16.50
N VAL A 58 -38.88 -1.72 16.88
CA VAL A 58 -38.30 -2.62 17.89
C VAL A 58 -38.87 -2.33 19.28
N LEU A 59 -39.06 -1.06 19.65
CA LEU A 59 -39.66 -0.68 20.95
C LEU A 59 -41.15 -1.08 21.03
N CYS A 60 -41.93 -0.92 19.94
CA CYS A 60 -43.32 -1.41 19.85
C CYS A 60 -43.41 -2.94 19.97
N MET A 61 -42.50 -3.68 19.33
CA MET A 61 -42.46 -5.15 19.39
C MET A 61 -42.11 -5.70 20.78
N LEU A 62 -41.43 -4.91 21.62
CA LEU A 62 -41.01 -5.31 22.96
C LEU A 62 -42.00 -4.89 24.07
N GLY A 63 -43.10 -4.22 23.74
CA GLY A 63 -44.15 -3.82 24.69
C GLY A 63 -43.66 -2.85 25.78
N CYS A 64 -42.66 -2.02 25.46
CA CYS A 64 -42.04 -1.09 26.41
C CYS A 64 -42.44 0.37 26.10
N ASP A 65 -42.78 1.14 27.15
CA ASP A 65 -42.98 2.58 27.07
C ASP A 65 -41.62 3.30 27.25
N GLY A 66 -41.21 4.14 26.30
CA GLY A 66 -39.94 4.86 26.37
C GLY A 66 -39.97 6.25 25.74
N HIS A 67 -39.28 7.22 26.34
CA HIS A 67 -39.10 8.59 25.85
C HIS A 67 -37.64 8.84 25.45
N LEU A 68 -37.42 9.52 24.33
CA LEU A 68 -36.10 9.98 23.86
C LEU A 68 -35.87 11.43 24.31
N THR A 69 -34.69 11.72 24.87
CA THR A 69 -34.25 13.08 25.23
C THR A 69 -32.90 13.37 24.55
N GLN A 70 -32.80 14.50 23.85
CA GLN A 70 -31.56 14.95 23.22
C GLN A 70 -30.75 15.82 24.19
N GLN A 71 -29.43 15.60 24.27
CA GLN A 71 -28.52 16.48 25.00
C GLN A 71 -27.78 17.45 24.06
N PRO A 72 -27.55 18.71 24.48
CA PRO A 72 -26.74 19.66 23.73
C PRO A 72 -25.24 19.31 23.79
N PRO A 73 -24.45 19.67 22.76
CA PRO A 73 -23.05 19.27 22.65
C PRO A 73 -22.18 19.98 23.71
N GLU A 74 -21.44 19.20 24.49
CA GLU A 74 -20.43 19.71 25.42
C GLU A 74 -19.23 20.32 24.69
N THR A 75 -18.81 21.50 25.14
CA THR A 75 -17.64 22.22 24.62
C THR A 75 -16.40 21.72 25.36
N GLN A 76 -15.48 21.03 24.67
CA GLN A 76 -14.23 20.54 25.28
C GLN A 76 -13.23 21.69 25.51
N PRO A 77 -12.46 21.69 26.62
CA PRO A 77 -11.42 22.67 26.87
C PRO A 77 -10.19 22.44 25.97
N GLN A 78 -9.59 23.54 25.49
CA GLN A 78 -8.29 23.52 24.80
C GLN A 78 -7.18 23.00 25.72
N GLU A 79 -6.65 21.82 25.41
CA GLU A 79 -5.51 21.22 26.10
C GLU A 79 -4.24 21.28 25.23
N GLN A 80 -3.12 21.36 25.91
CA GLN A 80 -1.84 21.93 25.50
C GLN A 80 -1.10 21.13 24.40
N GLN A 81 -0.29 21.87 23.65
CA GLN A 81 0.62 21.40 22.59
C GLN A 81 1.56 20.28 23.07
N ALA A 82 1.12 19.03 22.92
CA ALA A 82 1.99 17.85 22.87
C ALA A 82 2.39 17.61 21.41
N ALA A 83 3.70 17.41 21.18
CA ALA A 83 4.37 17.06 19.92
C ALA A 83 3.46 16.95 18.69
N ALA A 84 3.27 18.07 18.00
CA ALA A 84 2.38 18.18 16.87
C ALA A 84 2.77 17.18 15.78
N TRP A 85 1.85 16.25 15.52
CA TRP A 85 1.77 15.44 14.33
C TRP A 85 1.97 16.31 13.08
N HIS A 86 2.99 16.00 12.28
CA HIS A 86 2.99 16.37 10.88
C HIS A 86 2.53 15.14 10.10
N GLU A 87 1.24 15.08 9.77
CA GLU A 87 0.90 14.46 8.50
C GLU A 87 1.78 15.14 7.48
N ARG A 88 2.65 14.38 6.82
CA ARG A 88 3.03 14.78 5.49
C ARG A 88 1.85 14.32 4.65
N PRO A 89 0.87 15.19 4.33
CA PRO A 89 -0.01 14.85 3.25
C PRO A 89 0.90 14.51 2.05
N ASN A 90 0.43 13.65 1.16
CA ASN A 90 1.05 13.58 -0.17
C ASN A 90 1.00 14.95 -0.90
N GLU A 91 0.43 15.99 -0.27
CA GLU A 91 0.43 17.40 -0.64
C GLU A 91 1.68 18.16 -0.17
N GLY A 92 2.71 17.45 0.31
CA GLY A 92 4.06 17.99 0.47
C GLY A 92 4.90 17.98 -0.82
N GLU A 93 4.27 17.93 -2.00
CA GLU A 93 4.94 18.34 -3.24
C GLU A 93 5.25 19.83 -3.08
N ARG A 94 6.51 20.16 -2.81
CA ARG A 94 7.05 21.49 -3.13
C ARG A 94 6.43 21.89 -4.46
N GLN A 95 5.59 22.93 -4.47
CA GLN A 95 4.99 23.42 -5.70
C GLN A 95 6.14 23.76 -6.64
N MET A 96 6.36 22.89 -7.62
CA MET A 96 7.34 23.14 -8.65
C MET A 96 6.82 24.33 -9.44
N SER A 97 7.62 25.39 -9.48
CA SER A 97 7.41 26.46 -10.45
C SER A 97 7.33 25.86 -11.86
N TYR A 98 6.70 26.57 -12.79
CA TYR A 98 6.61 26.10 -14.18
C TYR A 98 8.00 25.74 -14.77
N ARG A 99 9.06 26.45 -14.35
CA ARG A 99 10.45 26.17 -14.74
C ARG A 99 10.96 24.87 -14.14
N GLU A 100 10.68 24.62 -12.86
CA GLU A 100 11.06 23.37 -12.18
C GLU A 100 10.31 22.18 -12.78
N MET A 101 9.03 22.34 -13.13
CA MET A 101 8.23 21.29 -13.76
C MET A 101 8.67 21.00 -15.20
N ALA A 102 8.96 22.04 -15.98
CA ALA A 102 9.52 21.90 -17.32
C ALA A 102 10.91 21.22 -17.30
N ALA A 103 11.74 21.53 -16.31
CA ALA A 103 13.05 20.90 -16.12
C ALA A 103 12.97 19.44 -15.66
N ALA A 104 11.92 19.07 -14.91
CA ALA A 104 11.72 17.71 -14.40
C ALA A 104 10.99 16.77 -15.39
N MET A 105 10.33 17.31 -16.41
CA MET A 105 9.59 16.54 -17.41
C MET A 105 10.47 16.14 -18.58
N ALA A 106 10.30 14.91 -19.04
CA ALA A 106 10.94 14.35 -20.22
C ALA A 106 9.94 13.48 -21.00
N VAL A 107 10.21 13.25 -22.28
CA VAL A 107 9.54 12.19 -23.03
C VAL A 107 9.74 10.85 -22.29
N GLY A 108 8.66 10.10 -22.09
CA GLY A 108 8.63 8.88 -21.28
C GLY A 108 8.18 9.09 -19.83
N CYS A 109 8.11 10.32 -19.32
CA CYS A 109 7.60 10.58 -17.98
C CYS A 109 6.14 10.13 -17.82
N ARG A 110 5.82 9.64 -16.63
CA ARG A 110 4.46 9.26 -16.24
C ARG A 110 3.75 10.46 -15.62
N VAL A 111 2.53 10.70 -16.06
CA VAL A 111 1.73 11.86 -15.65
C VAL A 111 0.31 11.46 -15.26
N ALA A 112 -0.31 12.28 -14.43
CA ALA A 112 -1.72 12.16 -14.07
C ALA A 112 -2.39 13.54 -14.11
N ARG A 113 -3.71 13.57 -13.86
CA ARG A 113 -4.47 14.82 -13.70
C ARG A 113 -3.80 15.71 -12.66
N GLY A 114 -3.47 16.93 -13.08
CA GLY A 114 -3.04 18.03 -12.23
C GLY A 114 -4.21 18.82 -11.68
N ARG A 115 -3.89 19.90 -10.96
CA ARG A 115 -4.86 20.75 -10.27
C ARG A 115 -5.85 21.43 -11.22
N ASP A 116 -5.37 21.89 -12.37
CA ASP A 116 -6.15 22.71 -13.31
C ASP A 116 -6.68 21.86 -14.47
N TRP A 117 -7.04 20.60 -14.19
CA TRP A 117 -7.56 19.70 -15.20
C TRP A 117 -8.93 20.18 -15.71
N GLU A 118 -8.97 20.69 -16.94
CA GLU A 118 -10.16 21.26 -17.57
C GLU A 118 -10.79 20.37 -18.65
N ARG A 119 -10.18 19.22 -19.00
CA ARG A 119 -10.69 18.35 -20.06
C ARG A 119 -11.74 17.35 -19.54
N GLY A 120 -12.81 17.13 -20.30
CA GLY A 120 -13.86 16.18 -19.93
C GLY A 120 -13.36 14.73 -19.80
N TRP A 121 -14.12 13.88 -19.09
CA TRP A 121 -13.82 12.47 -18.76
C TRP A 121 -13.53 11.53 -19.93
N ASN A 122 -13.74 11.99 -21.17
CA ASN A 122 -13.71 11.18 -22.38
C ASN A 122 -12.29 10.93 -22.92
N TYR A 123 -11.27 11.62 -22.38
CA TYR A 123 -9.92 11.61 -22.95
C TYR A 123 -8.92 10.72 -22.19
N ASP A 124 -9.11 10.56 -20.87
CA ASP A 124 -8.26 9.77 -19.97
C ASP A 124 -9.06 8.70 -19.21
N GLY A 125 -10.26 8.40 -19.73
CA GLY A 125 -11.13 7.33 -19.31
C GLY A 125 -11.77 7.54 -17.94
N PRO A 126 -12.77 6.72 -17.59
CA PRO A 126 -13.50 6.83 -16.32
C PRO A 126 -12.63 6.52 -15.08
N PHE A 127 -11.41 6.02 -15.27
CA PHE A 127 -10.55 5.48 -14.21
C PHE A 127 -9.30 6.32 -13.90
N GLN A 128 -9.19 7.54 -14.45
CA GLN A 128 -8.05 8.45 -14.21
C GLN A 128 -6.69 7.76 -14.41
N ARG A 129 -6.57 6.97 -15.50
CA ARG A 129 -5.36 6.19 -15.73
C ARG A 129 -4.18 7.13 -15.98
N PRO A 130 -2.95 6.75 -15.58
CA PRO A 130 -1.81 7.58 -15.89
C PRO A 130 -1.46 7.56 -17.38
N GLY A 131 -0.85 8.64 -17.86
CA GLY A 131 -0.38 8.78 -19.23
C GLY A 131 1.14 8.81 -19.33
N THR A 132 1.64 8.62 -20.54
CA THR A 132 3.06 8.76 -20.89
C THR A 132 3.23 10.00 -21.75
N VAL A 133 4.20 10.86 -21.40
CA VAL A 133 4.62 11.97 -22.26
C VAL A 133 5.28 11.42 -23.52
N THR A 134 4.73 11.71 -24.70
CA THR A 134 5.27 11.25 -25.99
C THR A 134 6.05 12.33 -26.72
N HIS A 135 5.65 13.60 -26.58
CA HIS A 135 6.32 14.74 -27.19
C HIS A 135 6.29 15.94 -26.24
N MET A 136 7.32 16.77 -26.33
CA MET A 136 7.41 18.02 -25.58
C MET A 136 7.61 19.17 -26.56
N HIS A 137 6.88 20.26 -26.35
CA HIS A 137 7.25 21.55 -26.92
C HIS A 137 8.11 22.27 -25.88
N ALA A 138 9.11 23.03 -26.34
CA ALA A 138 10.25 23.49 -25.54
C ALA A 138 9.91 24.08 -24.15
N ASP A 139 8.72 24.68 -23.93
CA ASP A 139 8.48 25.45 -22.72
C ASP A 139 7.05 25.45 -22.15
N SER A 140 6.09 24.63 -22.63
CA SER A 140 4.71 24.77 -22.09
C SER A 140 3.71 23.65 -22.29
N ASP A 141 3.78 22.93 -23.41
CA ASP A 141 2.78 21.93 -23.77
C ASP A 141 3.44 20.57 -23.99
N VAL A 142 2.78 19.51 -23.54
CA VAL A 142 3.19 18.13 -23.79
C VAL A 142 2.09 17.31 -24.41
N ALA A 143 2.49 16.46 -25.34
CA ALA A 143 1.64 15.42 -25.86
C ALA A 143 1.69 14.22 -24.89
N VAL A 144 0.54 13.77 -24.43
CA VAL A 144 0.39 12.62 -23.56
C VAL A 144 -0.44 11.57 -24.27
N HIS A 145 0.06 10.33 -24.24
CA HIS A 145 -0.72 9.15 -24.57
C HIS A 145 -1.24 8.53 -23.28
N TRP A 146 -2.56 8.39 -23.15
CA TRP A 146 -3.18 7.83 -21.96
C TRP A 146 -3.32 6.32 -22.05
N ASP A 147 -3.00 5.58 -20.99
CA ASP A 147 -3.05 4.11 -20.99
C ASP A 147 -4.45 3.50 -21.24
N CYS A 148 -5.50 4.34 -21.20
CA CYS A 148 -6.88 3.96 -21.48
C CYS A 148 -7.37 4.40 -22.86
N SER A 149 -6.59 5.17 -23.63
CA SER A 149 -7.08 5.62 -24.94
C SER A 149 -7.08 4.45 -25.91
N SER A 150 -8.25 4.06 -26.40
CA SER A 150 -8.43 3.10 -27.50
C SER A 150 -8.04 3.69 -28.86
N GLY A 151 -7.82 5.02 -28.92
CA GLY A 151 -7.31 5.71 -30.09
C GLY A 151 -5.78 5.84 -30.07
N THR A 152 -5.19 5.94 -31.27
CA THR A 152 -3.74 6.04 -31.53
C THR A 152 -3.16 7.46 -31.35
N GLY A 153 -3.95 8.43 -30.87
CA GLY A 153 -3.54 9.83 -30.79
C GLY A 153 -2.92 10.21 -29.44
N SER A 154 -1.90 11.07 -29.47
CA SER A 154 -1.44 11.81 -28.28
C SER A 154 -2.19 13.14 -28.18
N LEU A 155 -2.51 13.57 -26.97
CA LEU A 155 -3.25 14.83 -26.72
C LEU A 155 -2.35 15.84 -26.01
N TRP A 156 -2.50 17.11 -26.35
CA TRP A 156 -1.69 18.19 -25.79
C TRP A 156 -2.26 18.78 -24.50
N PHE A 157 -1.40 18.93 -23.49
CA PHE A 157 -1.72 19.43 -22.15
C PHE A 157 -0.70 20.46 -21.67
N ARG A 158 -1.18 21.42 -20.86
CA ARG A 158 -0.36 22.50 -20.30
C ARG A 158 0.36 22.09 -19.03
N MET A 159 1.57 22.62 -18.86
CA MET A 159 2.47 22.30 -17.75
C MET A 159 2.96 23.54 -17.01
N GLY A 160 2.03 24.39 -16.57
CA GLY A 160 2.35 25.59 -15.78
C GLY A 160 2.42 26.90 -16.58
N ARG A 161 2.22 26.85 -17.90
CA ARG A 161 2.01 28.08 -18.71
C ARG A 161 0.78 28.80 -18.19
N ASP A 162 0.91 30.10 -17.95
CA ASP A 162 -0.14 30.97 -17.38
C ASP A 162 -0.62 30.55 -15.98
N GLY A 163 0.21 29.77 -15.25
CA GLY A 163 -0.13 29.26 -13.92
C GLY A 163 -1.08 28.07 -13.92
N LYS A 164 -1.38 27.47 -15.09
CA LYS A 164 -2.26 26.30 -15.21
C LYS A 164 -1.49 24.99 -15.35
N TYR A 165 -1.76 24.07 -14.44
CA TYR A 165 -1.16 22.74 -14.34
C TYR A 165 -2.21 21.67 -14.64
N HIS A 166 -2.44 21.39 -15.93
CA HIS A 166 -3.35 20.32 -16.34
C HIS A 166 -2.79 18.96 -15.91
N LEU A 167 -1.47 18.81 -15.87
CA LEU A 167 -0.82 17.57 -15.47
C LEU A 167 -0.12 17.75 -14.14
N ARG A 168 0.11 16.64 -13.45
CA ARG A 168 1.16 16.51 -12.44
C ARG A 168 2.08 15.37 -12.84
N LEU A 169 3.37 15.55 -12.58
CA LEU A 169 4.31 14.45 -12.65
C LEU A 169 3.88 13.42 -11.63
N LEU A 170 3.56 12.21 -12.09
CA LEU A 170 3.64 11.11 -11.17
C LEU A 170 5.12 10.92 -10.95
N ALA A 171 5.60 11.23 -9.73
CA ALA A 171 6.94 10.87 -9.29
C ALA A 171 7.26 9.53 -9.93
N PRO A 172 8.25 9.48 -10.86
CA PRO A 172 8.35 8.43 -11.86
C PRO A 172 8.19 7.15 -11.09
N ALA A 173 7.09 6.39 -11.23
CA ALA A 173 6.81 5.34 -10.26
C ALA A 173 7.96 4.35 -10.35
N PRO A 174 8.87 4.31 -9.39
CA PRO A 174 10.09 3.64 -9.66
C PRO A 174 10.13 2.57 -8.59
N LEU A 175 9.67 1.39 -8.98
CA LEU A 175 10.11 0.17 -8.30
C LEU A 175 11.66 0.17 -8.15
N ALA A 176 12.39 0.99 -8.93
CA ALA A 176 13.81 1.29 -8.79
C ALA A 176 14.20 2.48 -7.85
N SER A 177 13.48 3.61 -7.80
CA SER A 177 13.94 4.83 -7.08
C SER A 177 13.49 4.91 -5.63
N LEU A 178 12.56 4.05 -5.18
CA LEU A 178 12.33 3.84 -3.74
C LEU A 178 13.40 2.94 -3.09
N VAL A 179 14.23 2.32 -3.93
CA VAL A 179 15.24 1.32 -3.56
C VAL A 179 16.67 1.87 -3.74
N GLY A 180 16.80 3.14 -4.14
CA GLY A 180 18.12 3.75 -4.41
C GLY A 180 18.83 3.16 -5.65
N LEU A 181 18.15 2.34 -6.46
CA LEU A 181 18.64 1.88 -7.76
C LEU A 181 18.39 2.99 -8.78
N GLN A 182 19.04 4.13 -8.61
CA GLN A 182 19.02 5.17 -9.63
C GLN A 182 19.90 4.72 -10.81
N GLY A 183 19.41 4.97 -12.03
CA GLY A 183 20.08 4.67 -13.30
C GLY A 183 21.34 5.51 -13.55
N GLY A 184 22.30 5.43 -12.64
CA GLY A 184 23.67 5.88 -12.89
C GLY A 184 24.43 4.85 -13.73
N ASP A 185 25.66 5.20 -14.13
CA ASP A 185 26.51 4.42 -15.04
C ASP A 185 26.78 2.96 -14.58
N ASN A 186 26.50 2.63 -13.32
CA ASN A 186 26.68 1.29 -12.73
C ASN A 186 25.37 0.47 -12.64
N CYS A 187 24.28 0.96 -13.22
CA CYS A 187 23.00 0.25 -13.28
C CYS A 187 22.78 -0.36 -14.66
N LEU A 188 22.60 -1.67 -14.70
CA LEU A 188 22.31 -2.41 -15.93
C LEU A 188 20.82 -2.73 -16.02
N ASP A 189 20.14 -2.13 -17.01
CA ASP A 189 18.76 -2.47 -17.34
C ASP A 189 18.71 -3.52 -18.45
N LEU A 190 18.11 -4.67 -18.14
CA LEU A 190 17.93 -5.78 -19.05
C LEU A 190 16.55 -5.76 -19.73
N ALA A 191 15.65 -4.87 -19.32
CA ALA A 191 14.31 -4.73 -19.93
C ALA A 191 14.30 -4.53 -21.46
N PRO A 192 15.22 -3.73 -22.06
CA PRO A 192 15.24 -3.48 -23.50
C PRO A 192 15.74 -4.66 -24.34
N ILE A 193 16.19 -5.75 -23.71
CA ILE A 193 16.72 -6.92 -24.41
C ILE A 193 15.54 -7.78 -24.87
N THR A 194 14.82 -7.31 -25.87
CA THR A 194 13.70 -8.02 -26.51
C THR A 194 14.04 -8.51 -27.91
N ALA A 195 15.16 -8.08 -28.49
CA ALA A 195 15.62 -8.41 -29.83
C ALA A 195 17.03 -9.04 -29.84
N GLU A 196 17.31 -9.89 -30.83
CA GLU A 196 18.60 -10.58 -31.01
C GLU A 196 19.79 -9.62 -31.17
N SER A 197 19.58 -8.44 -31.77
CA SER A 197 20.62 -7.40 -31.91
C SER A 197 21.12 -6.87 -30.56
N ASN A 198 20.23 -6.73 -29.57
CA ASN A 198 20.57 -6.28 -28.22
C ASN A 198 21.29 -7.37 -27.42
N LEU A 199 20.92 -8.64 -27.65
CA LEU A 199 21.61 -9.81 -27.10
C LEU A 199 23.07 -9.89 -27.56
N ASN A 200 23.36 -9.62 -28.83
CA ASN A 200 24.72 -9.69 -29.36
C ASN A 200 25.64 -8.63 -28.72
N ASN A 201 25.15 -7.40 -28.59
CA ASN A 201 25.90 -6.33 -27.92
C ASN A 201 26.16 -6.63 -26.45
N MET A 202 25.16 -7.16 -25.74
CA MET A 202 25.33 -7.56 -24.35
C MET A 202 26.21 -8.79 -24.17
N SER A 203 26.17 -9.73 -25.11
CA SER A 203 27.06 -10.89 -25.11
C SER A 203 28.52 -10.48 -25.31
N LYS A 204 28.79 -9.41 -26.06
CA LYS A 204 30.14 -8.81 -26.13
C LYS A 204 30.57 -8.23 -24.78
N LYS A 205 29.70 -7.46 -24.11
CA LYS A 205 29.95 -6.93 -22.75
C LYS A 205 30.18 -8.05 -21.71
N LEU A 206 29.50 -9.18 -21.90
CA LEU A 206 29.68 -10.39 -21.09
C LEU A 206 31.06 -11.02 -21.33
N ALA A 207 31.56 -10.98 -22.57
CA ALA A 207 32.84 -11.57 -22.96
C ALA A 207 34.06 -10.69 -22.61
N ASP A 208 33.93 -9.38 -22.67
CA ASP A 208 35.04 -8.43 -22.43
C ASP A 208 35.20 -8.03 -20.96
N GLY A 209 34.33 -8.52 -20.06
CA GLY A 209 34.40 -8.25 -18.62
C GLY A 209 33.89 -6.87 -18.20
N SER A 210 33.29 -6.09 -19.11
CA SER A 210 32.77 -4.74 -18.84
C SER A 210 31.69 -4.71 -17.76
N LEU A 211 31.11 -5.86 -17.39
CA LEU A 211 30.09 -5.96 -16.35
C LEU A 211 30.65 -5.89 -14.92
N ALA A 212 31.97 -5.91 -14.73
CA ALA A 212 32.59 -5.87 -13.40
C ALA A 212 32.24 -4.59 -12.60
N GLN A 213 31.90 -3.49 -13.28
CA GLN A 213 31.52 -2.22 -12.65
C GLN A 213 30.02 -2.15 -12.28
N VAL A 214 29.21 -3.10 -12.75
CA VAL A 214 27.76 -3.10 -12.50
C VAL A 214 27.49 -3.36 -11.02
N ARG A 215 26.79 -2.42 -10.38
CA ARG A 215 26.40 -2.49 -8.96
C ARG A 215 24.92 -2.80 -8.78
N SER A 216 24.11 -2.52 -9.79
CA SER A 216 22.69 -2.81 -9.78
C SER A 216 22.18 -3.37 -11.11
N ILE A 217 21.26 -4.33 -11.03
CA ILE A 217 20.60 -4.90 -12.20
C ILE A 217 19.09 -4.74 -12.08
N VAL A 218 18.45 -4.36 -13.18
CA VAL A 218 16.99 -4.35 -13.30
C VAL A 218 16.60 -5.29 -14.44
N CYS A 219 15.76 -6.27 -14.15
CA CYS A 219 15.31 -7.28 -15.10
C CYS A 219 13.78 -7.42 -15.05
N THR A 220 13.08 -6.60 -15.82
CA THR A 220 11.60 -6.57 -15.85
C THR A 220 10.99 -7.44 -16.94
N SER A 221 11.80 -7.97 -17.85
CA SER A 221 11.45 -8.97 -18.85
C SER A 221 12.48 -10.12 -18.79
N GLN A 222 12.03 -11.35 -19.06
CA GLN A 222 12.88 -12.55 -19.02
C GLN A 222 12.78 -13.35 -20.33
N PRO A 223 13.00 -12.76 -21.52
CA PRO A 223 12.90 -13.53 -22.76
C PRO A 223 14.00 -14.60 -22.85
N PHE A 224 15.14 -14.39 -22.19
CA PHE A 224 16.30 -15.29 -22.23
C PHE A 224 16.80 -15.65 -20.83
N PRO A 225 16.15 -16.59 -20.14
CA PRO A 225 16.49 -16.91 -18.75
C PRO A 225 17.94 -17.36 -18.51
N GLN A 226 18.54 -18.08 -19.47
CA GLN A 226 19.94 -18.51 -19.39
C GLN A 226 20.91 -17.33 -19.50
N PHE A 227 20.57 -16.34 -20.34
CA PHE A 227 21.36 -15.12 -20.48
C PHE A 227 21.35 -14.33 -19.17
N VAL A 228 20.17 -14.14 -18.56
CA VAL A 228 20.05 -13.46 -17.25
C VAL A 228 20.87 -14.18 -16.18
N GLN A 229 20.86 -15.51 -16.16
CA GLN A 229 21.68 -16.28 -15.22
C GLN A 229 23.19 -15.99 -15.40
N ARG A 230 23.70 -16.00 -16.63
CA ARG A 230 25.12 -15.69 -16.89
C ARG A 230 25.49 -14.27 -16.47
N VAL A 231 24.61 -13.30 -16.70
CA VAL A 231 24.82 -11.91 -16.26
C VAL A 231 24.90 -11.86 -14.73
N LEU A 232 24.02 -12.56 -14.02
CA LEU A 232 24.06 -12.62 -12.55
C LEU A 232 25.34 -13.30 -12.04
N GLU A 233 25.79 -14.39 -12.66
CA GLU A 233 27.01 -15.11 -12.28
C GLU A 233 28.25 -14.21 -12.42
N GLN A 234 28.36 -13.45 -13.51
CA GLN A 234 29.50 -12.56 -13.74
C GLN A 234 29.49 -11.31 -12.86
N THR A 235 28.31 -10.80 -12.50
CA THR A 235 28.17 -9.58 -11.67
C THR A 235 28.12 -9.87 -10.17
N SER A 236 27.98 -11.14 -9.78
CA SER A 236 27.82 -11.63 -8.40
C SER A 236 28.78 -11.00 -7.36
N PRO A 237 30.09 -10.86 -7.61
CA PRO A 237 31.02 -10.36 -6.58
C PRO A 237 30.78 -8.91 -6.14
N HIS A 238 30.06 -8.14 -6.96
CA HIS A 238 30.01 -6.69 -6.90
C HIS A 238 28.59 -6.12 -6.85
N LEU A 239 27.60 -6.97 -7.11
CA LEU A 239 26.20 -6.59 -7.16
C LEU A 239 25.67 -6.29 -5.75
N THR A 240 25.16 -5.08 -5.58
CA THR A 240 24.60 -4.61 -4.30
C THR A 240 23.08 -4.52 -4.33
N GLY A 241 22.51 -4.31 -5.53
CA GLY A 241 21.08 -4.20 -5.74
C GLY A 241 20.58 -5.00 -6.94
N LEU A 242 19.44 -5.65 -6.78
CA LEU A 242 18.87 -6.48 -7.83
C LEU A 242 17.36 -6.36 -7.87
N HIS A 243 16.81 -6.12 -9.05
CA HIS A 243 15.38 -6.20 -9.32
C HIS A 243 15.14 -7.26 -10.39
N ILE A 244 14.37 -8.30 -10.05
CA ILE A 244 13.95 -9.34 -11.00
C ILE A 244 12.42 -9.47 -10.99
N ARG A 245 11.82 -9.47 -12.18
CA ARG A 245 10.43 -9.87 -12.41
C ARG A 245 10.35 -11.34 -12.81
N SER A 246 9.45 -12.06 -12.15
CA SER A 246 9.19 -13.49 -12.34
C SER A 246 10.50 -14.30 -12.28
N PRO A 247 11.23 -14.25 -11.14
CA PRO A 247 12.50 -14.95 -11.00
C PRO A 247 12.31 -16.46 -11.16
N LEU A 248 13.30 -17.14 -11.72
CA LEU A 248 13.34 -18.61 -11.68
C LEU A 248 14.16 -19.08 -10.48
N ALA A 249 13.90 -20.29 -9.99
CA ALA A 249 14.64 -20.87 -8.87
C ALA A 249 16.17 -20.79 -9.07
N ARG A 250 16.66 -21.12 -10.27
CA ARG A 250 18.09 -21.04 -10.61
C ARG A 250 18.67 -19.62 -10.59
N HIS A 251 17.84 -18.59 -10.82
CA HIS A 251 18.30 -17.21 -10.65
C HIS A 251 18.55 -16.93 -9.18
N LEU A 252 17.64 -17.36 -8.31
CA LEU A 252 17.75 -17.14 -6.87
C LEU A 252 18.86 -17.97 -6.21
N ASP A 253 19.22 -19.12 -6.77
CA ASP A 253 20.40 -19.89 -6.31
C ASP A 253 21.68 -19.07 -6.47
N VAL A 254 21.85 -18.41 -7.62
CA VAL A 254 22.99 -17.50 -7.87
C VAL A 254 22.92 -16.29 -6.94
N VAL A 255 21.74 -15.70 -6.77
CA VAL A 255 21.51 -14.52 -5.90
C VAL A 255 21.80 -14.83 -4.44
N ALA A 256 21.44 -16.02 -3.95
CA ALA A 256 21.70 -16.43 -2.58
C ALA A 256 23.21 -16.57 -2.29
N ALA A 257 24.01 -16.87 -3.33
CA ALA A 257 25.45 -16.95 -3.23
C ALA A 257 26.16 -15.57 -3.35
N MET A 258 25.43 -14.47 -3.57
CA MET A 258 26.04 -13.14 -3.76
C MET A 258 26.44 -12.51 -2.41
N PRO A 259 27.76 -12.33 -2.13
CA PRO A 259 28.22 -11.84 -0.83
C PRO A 259 27.95 -10.35 -0.61
N ALA A 260 27.89 -9.58 -1.69
CA ALA A 260 27.75 -8.12 -1.66
C ALA A 260 26.29 -7.65 -1.74
N LEU A 261 25.34 -8.54 -2.02
CA LEU A 261 23.94 -8.17 -2.22
C LEU A 261 23.33 -7.66 -0.91
N ARG A 262 22.74 -6.46 -0.95
CA ARG A 262 22.06 -5.84 0.19
C ARG A 262 20.60 -5.57 -0.11
N THR A 263 20.27 -5.40 -1.38
CA THR A 263 18.98 -4.91 -1.81
C THR A 263 18.40 -5.82 -2.88
N LEU A 264 17.22 -6.38 -2.59
CA LEU A 264 16.55 -7.32 -3.47
C LEU A 264 15.10 -6.89 -3.68
N CYS A 265 14.69 -6.74 -4.93
CA CYS A 265 13.33 -6.48 -5.35
C CYS A 265 12.85 -7.61 -6.25
N LEU A 266 11.84 -8.36 -5.81
CA LEU A 266 11.25 -9.44 -6.59
C LEU A 266 9.79 -9.12 -6.88
N THR A 267 9.38 -9.33 -8.13
CA THR A 267 7.99 -9.19 -8.56
C THR A 267 7.49 -10.50 -9.16
N SER A 268 6.20 -10.80 -8.98
CA SER A 268 5.57 -12.07 -9.37
C SER A 268 6.17 -13.32 -8.68
N VAL A 269 6.49 -13.21 -7.38
CA VAL A 269 7.19 -14.27 -6.64
C VAL A 269 6.28 -15.46 -6.33
N THR A 270 6.79 -16.67 -6.51
CA THR A 270 6.14 -17.94 -6.14
C THR A 270 6.57 -18.44 -4.76
N GLU A 271 5.92 -19.48 -4.24
CA GLU A 271 6.30 -20.09 -2.96
C GLU A 271 7.73 -20.63 -2.98
N THR A 272 8.13 -21.30 -4.06
CA THR A 272 9.48 -21.87 -4.22
C THR A 272 10.55 -20.79 -4.09
N GLU A 273 10.35 -19.66 -4.76
CA GLU A 273 11.25 -18.52 -4.71
C GLU A 273 11.32 -17.89 -3.32
N MET A 274 10.19 -17.80 -2.62
CA MET A 274 10.16 -17.30 -1.24
C MET A 274 10.94 -18.17 -0.26
N ARG A 275 10.93 -19.50 -0.45
CA ARG A 275 11.77 -20.41 0.36
C ARG A 275 13.26 -20.16 0.14
N GLN A 276 13.67 -19.73 -1.05
CA GLN A 276 15.06 -19.33 -1.32
C GLN A 276 15.38 -17.97 -0.70
N VAL A 277 14.46 -17.00 -0.77
CA VAL A 277 14.65 -15.68 -0.09
C VAL A 277 14.86 -15.86 1.42
N ARG A 278 14.19 -16.84 2.03
CA ARG A 278 14.34 -17.19 3.45
C ARG A 278 15.79 -17.51 3.87
N SER A 279 16.63 -18.02 2.98
CA SER A 279 18.04 -18.34 3.30
C SER A 279 19.00 -17.17 3.11
N MET A 280 18.54 -16.04 2.56
CA MET A 280 19.38 -14.89 2.21
C MET A 280 19.64 -13.98 3.43
N ALA A 281 20.53 -14.40 4.31
CA ALA A 281 20.76 -13.73 5.58
C ALA A 281 21.41 -12.33 5.48
N SER A 282 22.06 -12.01 4.36
CA SER A 282 22.83 -10.77 4.15
C SER A 282 21.99 -9.57 3.68
N LEU A 283 20.71 -9.78 3.36
CA LEU A 283 19.85 -8.72 2.84
C LEU A 283 19.55 -7.66 3.90
N GLN A 284 19.62 -6.39 3.49
CA GLN A 284 19.24 -5.22 4.29
C GLN A 284 17.93 -4.60 3.83
N SER A 285 17.62 -4.72 2.54
CA SER A 285 16.40 -4.20 1.93
C SER A 285 15.75 -5.27 1.07
N LEU A 286 14.49 -5.58 1.37
CA LEU A 286 13.71 -6.57 0.64
C LEU A 286 12.38 -5.96 0.18
N GLU A 287 12.15 -5.99 -1.12
CA GLU A 287 10.88 -5.64 -1.74
C GLU A 287 10.30 -6.86 -2.46
N LEU A 288 9.07 -7.21 -2.11
CA LEU A 288 8.36 -8.37 -2.63
C LEU A 288 7.00 -7.95 -3.18
N HIS A 289 6.69 -8.35 -4.40
CA HIS A 289 5.36 -8.22 -4.99
C HIS A 289 4.89 -9.55 -5.51
N CYS A 290 3.72 -10.00 -5.07
CA CYS A 290 3.12 -11.25 -5.54
C CYS A 290 1.88 -10.97 -6.38
N SER A 291 1.65 -11.84 -7.35
CA SER A 291 0.41 -11.83 -8.13
C SER A 291 -0.73 -12.38 -7.28
N HIS A 292 -1.82 -11.63 -7.16
CA HIS A 292 -3.03 -11.97 -6.40
C HIS A 292 -3.68 -13.32 -6.77
N HIS A 293 -3.41 -13.85 -7.97
CA HIS A 293 -3.91 -15.15 -8.41
C HIS A 293 -3.21 -16.35 -7.75
N LEU A 294 -2.07 -16.12 -7.10
CA LEU A 294 -1.25 -17.15 -6.49
C LEU A 294 -0.98 -16.77 -5.03
N PRO A 295 -1.94 -17.00 -4.12
CA PRO A 295 -1.72 -16.75 -2.71
C PRO A 295 -0.54 -17.58 -2.23
N LEU A 296 0.46 -16.93 -1.65
CA LEU A 296 1.54 -17.65 -1.00
C LEU A 296 1.01 -18.34 0.28
N PRO A 297 1.46 -19.54 0.62
CA PRO A 297 1.13 -20.10 1.91
C PRO A 297 1.76 -19.26 3.02
N VAL A 298 1.19 -19.38 4.22
CA VAL A 298 1.78 -18.82 5.43
C VAL A 298 3.11 -19.53 5.65
N MET A 299 4.21 -18.79 5.50
CA MET A 299 5.56 -19.31 5.69
C MET A 299 6.16 -18.76 6.97
N GLU A 300 6.84 -19.64 7.70
CA GLU A 300 7.68 -19.21 8.81
C GLU A 300 9.07 -18.82 8.32
N PHE A 301 9.63 -17.77 8.93
CA PHE A 301 10.97 -17.29 8.65
C PHE A 301 11.82 -17.40 9.93
N PRO A 302 13.07 -17.89 9.83
CA PRO A 302 13.94 -17.98 10.99
C PRO A 302 14.31 -16.57 11.44
N ALA A 303 14.48 -16.39 12.75
CA ALA A 303 14.99 -15.13 13.27
C ALA A 303 16.38 -14.85 12.67
N ASN A 304 16.55 -13.66 12.07
CA ASN A 304 17.82 -13.26 11.47
C ASN A 304 18.41 -12.06 12.23
N PRO A 305 19.55 -12.22 12.92
CA PRO A 305 20.16 -11.16 13.71
C PRO A 305 20.91 -10.10 12.89
N ALA A 306 21.39 -10.42 11.68
CA ALA A 306 21.99 -9.43 10.77
C ALA A 306 20.92 -8.50 10.20
N GLY A 307 19.76 -9.10 9.89
CA GLY A 307 18.44 -8.49 9.92
C GLY A 307 18.11 -7.47 8.83
N LEU A 308 16.96 -7.65 8.18
CA LEU A 308 16.39 -6.65 7.26
C LEU A 308 16.13 -5.33 7.99
N ARG A 309 16.52 -4.21 7.35
CA ARG A 309 16.25 -2.84 7.81
C ARG A 309 15.04 -2.25 7.09
N LEU A 310 14.85 -2.61 5.82
CA LEU A 310 13.69 -2.23 5.03
C LEU A 310 12.97 -3.47 4.51
N LEU A 311 11.66 -3.52 4.76
CA LEU A 311 10.76 -4.52 4.19
C LEU A 311 9.61 -3.80 3.49
N ARG A 312 9.44 -4.08 2.20
CA ARG A 312 8.30 -3.62 1.42
C ARG A 312 7.58 -4.83 0.84
N CYS A 313 6.33 -5.03 1.23
CA CYS A 313 5.54 -6.17 0.79
C CYS A 313 4.26 -5.70 0.10
N GLY A 314 4.18 -5.97 -1.20
CA GLY A 314 2.96 -6.11 -1.98
C GLY A 314 2.56 -7.57 -2.13
N VAL A 315 2.62 -8.33 -1.02
CA VAL A 315 2.45 -9.78 -1.01
C VAL A 315 1.08 -10.13 -0.46
N TYR A 316 0.38 -11.02 -1.15
CA TYR A 316 -0.85 -11.63 -0.69
C TYR A 316 -0.63 -13.14 -0.51
N PRO A 317 -0.96 -13.71 0.66
CA PRO A 317 -1.64 -13.11 1.80
C PRO A 317 -0.72 -12.28 2.71
N LEU A 318 -1.32 -11.32 3.43
CA LEU A 318 -0.65 -10.44 4.40
C LEU A 318 0.06 -11.21 5.52
N ALA A 319 -0.43 -12.41 5.86
CA ALA A 319 0.18 -13.29 6.85
C ALA A 319 1.67 -13.56 6.58
N THR A 320 2.05 -13.72 5.31
CA THR A 320 3.46 -13.93 4.92
C THR A 320 4.30 -12.68 5.15
N ALA A 321 3.75 -11.49 4.87
CA ALA A 321 4.42 -10.22 5.16
C ALA A 321 4.60 -10.01 6.68
N LEU A 322 3.61 -10.38 7.49
CA LEU A 322 3.68 -10.32 8.95
C LEU A 322 4.69 -11.32 9.53
N ALA A 323 4.77 -12.52 8.97
CA ALA A 323 5.77 -13.52 9.35
C ALA A 323 7.21 -13.04 9.07
N LEU A 324 7.44 -12.42 7.91
CA LEU A 324 8.71 -11.74 7.60
C LEU A 324 9.01 -10.62 8.59
N ALA A 325 8.03 -9.74 8.86
CA ALA A 325 8.20 -8.64 9.80
C ALA A 325 8.57 -9.16 11.21
N ARG A 326 7.94 -10.24 11.67
CA ARG A 326 8.22 -10.90 12.95
C ARG A 326 9.63 -11.49 13.00
N ALA A 327 10.07 -12.17 11.94
CA ALA A 327 11.41 -12.75 11.87
C ALA A 327 12.54 -11.69 11.89
N HIS A 328 12.24 -10.46 11.48
CA HIS A 328 13.17 -9.33 11.44
C HIS A 328 12.85 -8.22 12.45
N ALA A 329 12.05 -8.52 13.48
CA ALA A 329 11.53 -7.52 14.40
C ALA A 329 12.59 -6.72 15.17
N GLN A 330 13.79 -7.29 15.33
CA GLN A 330 14.92 -6.68 16.04
C GLN A 330 15.76 -5.74 15.17
N SER A 331 15.60 -5.79 13.85
CA SER A 331 16.41 -5.02 12.89
C SER A 331 15.59 -4.08 12.03
N LEU A 332 14.28 -4.35 11.88
CA LEU A 332 13.44 -3.66 10.92
C LEU A 332 13.19 -2.19 11.32
N GLU A 333 13.62 -1.27 10.47
CA GLU A 333 13.49 0.18 10.66
C GLU A 333 12.38 0.78 9.80
N ASN A 334 12.15 0.24 8.61
CA ASN A 334 11.17 0.73 7.64
C ASN A 334 10.30 -0.43 7.15
N LEU A 335 9.01 -0.36 7.47
CA LEU A 335 8.01 -1.34 7.03
C LEU A 335 7.02 -0.67 6.09
N GLN A 336 6.87 -1.21 4.88
CA GLN A 336 5.90 -0.77 3.91
C GLN A 336 5.00 -1.92 3.51
N LEU A 337 3.71 -1.79 3.75
CA LEU A 337 2.73 -2.83 3.47
C LEU A 337 1.71 -2.32 2.46
N VAL A 338 1.54 -3.04 1.36
CA VAL A 338 0.32 -2.94 0.56
C VAL A 338 -0.72 -3.80 1.27
N ALA A 339 -1.72 -3.15 1.87
CA ALA A 339 -2.76 -3.83 2.62
C ALA A 339 -4.12 -3.20 2.28
N ALA A 340 -5.16 -4.02 2.14
CA ALA A 340 -6.54 -3.52 2.11
C ALA A 340 -7.09 -3.31 3.52
N SER A 341 -8.17 -2.53 3.65
CA SER A 341 -8.91 -2.44 4.92
C SER A 341 -9.88 -3.60 5.13
N THR A 342 -10.28 -4.28 4.06
CA THR A 342 -11.27 -5.37 4.09
C THR A 342 -10.71 -6.66 3.49
N GLU A 343 -11.20 -7.79 3.95
CA GLU A 343 -10.97 -9.10 3.34
C GLU A 343 -11.29 -9.11 1.82
N PRO A 344 -10.70 -10.05 1.06
CA PRO A 344 -9.76 -11.10 1.47
C PRO A 344 -8.29 -10.63 1.54
N TYR A 345 -8.06 -9.36 1.23
CA TYR A 345 -6.72 -8.78 1.09
C TYR A 345 -6.37 -7.79 2.21
N GLY A 346 -7.32 -7.55 3.11
CA GLY A 346 -7.16 -6.69 4.26
C GLY A 346 -6.99 -7.48 5.54
N CYS A 347 -6.59 -6.76 6.57
CA CYS A 347 -6.50 -7.29 7.93
C CYS A 347 -7.13 -6.24 8.82
N PRO A 348 -8.38 -6.45 9.29
CA PRO A 348 -9.03 -5.50 10.18
C PRO A 348 -8.16 -5.29 11.44
N ASP A 349 -7.61 -6.39 11.99
CA ASP A 349 -6.75 -6.40 13.18
C ASP A 349 -5.26 -6.10 12.90
N LEU A 350 -4.94 -5.33 11.86
CA LEU A 350 -3.55 -5.08 11.45
C LEU A 350 -2.69 -4.53 12.60
N ALA A 351 -3.27 -3.65 13.43
CA ALA A 351 -2.59 -3.13 14.61
C ALA A 351 -2.20 -4.25 15.57
N LEU A 352 -3.14 -5.11 15.95
CA LEU A 352 -2.88 -6.23 16.85
C LEU A 352 -1.81 -7.18 16.29
N GLU A 353 -1.88 -7.50 15.00
CA GLU A 353 -0.89 -8.37 14.36
C GLU A 353 0.52 -7.76 14.31
N LEU A 354 0.62 -6.47 14.01
CA LEU A 354 1.91 -5.75 14.06
C LEU A 354 2.45 -5.64 15.49
N ARG A 355 1.58 -5.53 16.50
CA ARG A 355 1.98 -5.63 17.91
C ARG A 355 2.65 -6.96 18.19
N ARG A 356 2.04 -8.06 17.71
CA ARG A 356 2.55 -9.44 17.86
C ARG A 356 3.86 -9.67 17.09
N CYS A 357 4.20 -8.82 16.12
CA CYS A 357 5.53 -8.88 15.49
C CYS A 357 6.64 -8.40 16.42
N GLY A 358 6.36 -7.55 17.43
CA GLY A 358 7.35 -7.10 18.40
C GLY A 358 8.45 -6.20 17.80
N LEU A 359 8.08 -5.31 16.86
CA LEU A 359 8.99 -4.47 16.09
C LEU A 359 9.65 -3.40 16.98
N ARG A 360 10.89 -3.64 17.44
CA ARG A 360 11.56 -2.76 18.44
C ARG A 360 12.32 -1.58 17.83
N LYS A 361 12.74 -1.69 16.58
CA LYS A 361 13.54 -0.66 15.89
C LYS A 361 12.77 0.08 14.81
N LEU A 362 11.45 -0.11 14.73
CA LEU A 362 10.63 0.48 13.68
C LEU A 362 10.61 2.01 13.83
N LYS A 363 11.13 2.70 12.81
CA LYS A 363 11.14 4.17 12.74
C LYS A 363 10.10 4.71 11.78
N ARG A 364 9.72 3.90 10.78
CA ARG A 364 8.81 4.33 9.72
C ARG A 364 7.91 3.18 9.29
N MET A 365 6.62 3.45 9.26
CA MET A 365 5.61 2.58 8.69
C MET A 365 4.87 3.28 7.56
N VAL A 366 4.63 2.57 6.46
CA VAL A 366 3.82 3.07 5.32
C VAL A 366 2.79 2.03 4.96
N LEU A 367 1.52 2.47 4.93
CA LEU A 367 0.43 1.67 4.41
C LEU A 367 0.12 2.16 3.00
N ILE A 368 0.38 1.32 2.01
CA ILE A 368 0.17 1.62 0.61
C ILE A 368 -1.24 1.16 0.26
N ARG A 369 -2.14 2.13 0.11
CA ARG A 369 -3.55 1.90 -0.22
C ARG A 369 -3.83 1.97 -1.71
N HIS A 370 -3.00 2.67 -2.48
CA HIS A 370 -3.21 2.80 -3.92
C HIS A 370 -2.05 2.15 -4.68
N THR A 371 -2.39 1.22 -5.56
CA THR A 371 -1.45 0.66 -6.55
C THR A 371 -1.71 1.29 -7.92
N ALA A 372 -0.70 1.39 -8.77
CA ALA A 372 -0.77 2.03 -10.09
C ALA A 372 -1.94 1.56 -11.00
N PHE A 373 -2.50 0.37 -10.74
CA PHE A 373 -3.57 -0.21 -11.53
C PHE A 373 -4.99 0.04 -10.98
N GLY A 374 -5.15 0.78 -9.87
CA GLY A 374 -6.45 1.19 -9.32
C GLY A 374 -7.38 0.05 -8.84
N SER A 375 -7.01 -1.21 -9.05
CA SER A 375 -7.86 -2.38 -8.86
C SER A 375 -7.60 -3.17 -7.57
N PHE A 376 -6.42 -2.99 -6.97
CA PHE A 376 -5.91 -3.98 -6.02
C PHE A 376 -6.46 -3.87 -4.60
N CYS A 377 -7.09 -2.75 -4.27
CA CYS A 377 -7.24 -2.35 -2.88
C CYS A 377 -8.45 -1.42 -2.76
N ARG A 378 -9.64 -2.01 -2.59
CA ARG A 378 -10.84 -1.27 -2.20
C ARG A 378 -10.70 -0.99 -0.72
N HIS A 379 -10.72 0.28 -0.36
CA HIS A 379 -10.77 0.66 1.05
C HIS A 379 -11.94 1.58 1.24
N ASP A 380 -12.64 1.35 2.33
CA ASP A 380 -13.46 2.37 2.90
C ASP A 380 -12.57 3.42 3.59
N ARG A 381 -12.85 4.69 3.34
CA ARG A 381 -12.05 5.81 3.87
C ARG A 381 -12.12 5.85 5.39
N ASN A 382 -13.27 5.51 5.98
CA ASN A 382 -13.44 5.48 7.43
C ASN A 382 -12.70 4.29 8.03
N SER A 383 -12.79 3.09 7.45
CA SER A 383 -12.00 1.93 7.89
C SER A 383 -10.49 2.19 7.84
N CYS A 384 -9.99 2.88 6.80
CA CYS A 384 -8.59 3.30 6.75
C CYS A 384 -8.20 4.26 7.88
N ARG A 385 -9.10 5.20 8.21
CA ARG A 385 -8.89 6.17 9.28
C ARG A 385 -8.81 5.47 10.64
N VAL A 386 -9.79 4.61 10.96
CA VAL A 386 -9.82 3.82 12.20
C VAL A 386 -8.55 2.99 12.34
N GLN A 387 -8.18 2.22 11.31
CA GLN A 387 -6.97 1.40 11.35
C GLN A 387 -5.69 2.23 11.54
N LYS A 388 -5.63 3.45 10.97
CA LYS A 388 -4.48 4.36 11.17
C LYS A 388 -4.42 4.86 12.61
N GLU A 389 -5.55 5.22 13.20
CA GLU A 389 -5.65 5.65 14.61
C GLU A 389 -5.24 4.52 15.57
N GLU A 390 -5.68 3.28 15.31
CA GLU A 390 -5.28 2.08 16.09
C GLU A 390 -3.78 1.79 15.99
N LEU A 391 -3.21 1.91 14.79
CA LEU A 391 -1.77 1.72 14.59
C LEU A 391 -0.96 2.80 15.32
N TRP A 392 -1.46 4.03 15.33
CA TRP A 392 -0.81 5.14 16.02
C TRP A 392 -0.81 4.93 17.54
N SER A 393 -1.97 4.62 18.12
CA SER A 393 -2.09 4.42 19.56
C SER A 393 -1.16 3.30 20.05
N MET A 394 -0.94 2.27 19.24
CA MET A 394 -0.03 1.18 19.57
C MET A 394 1.45 1.58 19.63
N PHE A 395 1.92 2.44 18.72
CA PHE A 395 3.34 2.78 18.63
C PHE A 395 3.73 4.00 19.47
N VAL A 396 2.77 4.86 19.84
CA VAL A 396 3.03 6.07 20.62
C VAL A 396 2.76 5.89 22.12
N ALA A 397 1.89 4.95 22.51
CA ALA A 397 1.61 4.70 23.93
C ALA A 397 2.68 3.85 24.66
N VAL A 398 3.90 3.74 24.12
CA VAL A 398 4.97 2.85 24.63
C VAL A 398 6.15 3.62 25.25
N ASP A 399 6.05 4.94 25.39
CA ASP A 399 7.06 5.72 26.12
C ASP A 399 6.76 5.81 27.63
#